data_AF-A0A953QL81-F1
#
_entry.id   AF-A0A953QL81-F1
#
_cell.length_a   1.000
_cell.length_b   1.000
_cell.length_c   1.000
_cell.angle_alpha   90.00
_cell.angle_beta   90.00
_cell.angle_gamma   90.00
#
_symmetry.space_group_name_H-M   'P 1'
#
loop_
_entity.id
_entity.type
_entity.pdbx_description
1 polymer ?
#
loop_
_entity_poly.entity_id
_entity_poly.type
_entity_poly.pdbx_seq_one_letter_code
_entity_poly.pdbx_strand_id
1 'polypeptide(L)' 'MRNLILVFGLGGHYDALGRRLTVIGAKPNGRSAWLLRETKLTVEALRADLCRFLHPSDELIIEEVAQVA' A
#
# COMPACT_ATOMS: atom_id res chain seq x y z
N MET A 1 -5.17 -4.25 16.13
CA MET A 1 -4.21 -4.27 15.00
C MET A 1 -5.01 -4.01 13.74
N ARG A 2 -4.53 -3.16 12.81
CA ARG A 2 -5.27 -2.82 11.58
C ARG A 2 -4.63 -3.51 10.39
N ASN A 3 -5.38 -4.34 9.69
CA ASN A 3 -4.94 -4.95 8.44
C ASN A 3 -5.37 -4.05 7.28
N LEU A 4 -4.43 -3.62 6.45
CA LEU A 4 -4.69 -2.79 5.28
C LEU A 4 -4.40 -3.58 4.00
N ILE A 5 -5.28 -3.45 3.01
CA ILE A 5 -5.01 -3.82 1.62
C ILE A 5 -4.70 -2.53 0.86
N LEU A 6 -3.58 -2.53 0.16
CA LEU A 6 -3.11 -1.44 -0.68
C LEU A 6 -3.22 -1.89 -2.13
N VAL A 7 -4.06 -1.25 -2.94
CA VAL A 7 -4.25 -1.56 -4.36
C VAL A 7 -3.79 -0.38 -5.20
N PHE A 8 -3.03 -0.68 -6.25
CA PHE A 8 -2.45 0.31 -7.15
C PHE A 8 -2.99 0.11 -8.58
N GLY A 9 -3.49 1.17 -9.22
CA GLY A 9 -3.84 1.16 -10.65
C GLY A 9 -2.56 1.26 -11.48
N LEU A 10 -2.24 0.24 -12.31
CA LEU A 10 -0.86 0.07 -12.76
C LEU A 10 -0.52 0.59 -14.17
N GLY A 11 0.32 1.63 -14.24
CA GLY A 11 1.01 2.07 -15.47
C GLY A 11 2.43 1.49 -15.70
N GLY A 12 3.01 0.76 -14.73
CA GLY A 12 4.30 0.05 -14.92
C GLY A 12 5.50 0.52 -14.08
N HIS A 13 5.32 1.29 -13.01
CA HIS A 13 6.42 1.86 -12.22
C HIS A 13 6.49 1.31 -10.78
N TYR A 14 6.94 0.06 -10.58
CA TYR A 14 6.87 -0.61 -9.26
C TYR A 14 8.17 -0.76 -8.49
N ASP A 15 9.32 -0.47 -9.07
CA ASP A 15 10.59 -0.77 -8.38
C ASP A 15 10.78 0.08 -7.13
N ALA A 16 10.51 1.38 -7.20
CA ALA A 16 10.64 2.27 -6.05
C ALA A 16 9.52 2.04 -5.03
N LEU A 17 8.28 1.90 -5.49
CA LEU A 17 7.11 1.64 -4.64
C LEU A 17 7.23 0.29 -3.93
N GLY A 18 7.58 -0.78 -4.64
CA GLY A 18 7.74 -2.13 -4.08
C GLY A 18 8.84 -2.20 -3.02
N ARG A 19 9.97 -1.51 -3.23
CA ARG A 19 11.00 -1.35 -2.20
C ARG A 19 10.44 -0.62 -0.98
N ARG A 20 9.69 0.48 -1.18
CA ARG A 20 9.10 1.24 -0.07
C ARG A 20 8.09 0.39 0.72
N LEU A 21 7.24 -0.36 0.03
CA LEU A 21 6.25 -1.27 0.62
C LEU A 21 6.92 -2.35 1.47
N THR A 22 8.04 -2.90 1.00
CA THR A 22 8.83 -3.88 1.76
C THR A 22 9.40 -3.27 3.05
N VAL A 23 9.90 -2.03 2.99
CA VAL A 23 10.45 -1.32 4.17
C VAL A 23 9.39 -1.11 5.26
N ILE A 24 8.15 -0.82 4.87
CA ILE A 24 7.04 -0.67 5.83
C ILE A 24 6.43 -2.01 6.27
N GLY A 25 6.99 -3.13 5.82
CA GLY A 25 6.53 -4.47 6.19
C GLY A 25 5.29 -4.96 5.44
N ALA A 26 4.91 -4.28 4.35
CA ALA A 26 3.84 -4.77 3.49
C ALA A 26 4.33 -5.99 2.68
N LYS A 27 3.43 -6.94 2.44
CA LYS A 27 3.70 -8.15 1.66
C LYS A 27 2.87 -8.15 0.37
N PRO A 28 3.39 -8.61 -0.76
CA PRO A 28 2.60 -8.70 -1.99
C PRO A 28 1.41 -9.64 -1.81
N ASN A 29 0.26 -9.26 -2.35
CA ASN A 29 -1.01 -9.98 -2.31
C ASN A 29 -1.69 -9.96 -3.70
N GLY A 30 -0.97 -10.38 -4.74
CA GLY A 30 -1.39 -10.30 -6.13
C GLY A 30 -0.55 -9.32 -6.95
N ARG A 31 -0.93 -9.09 -8.21
CA ARG A 31 -0.14 -8.28 -9.15
C ARG A 31 -0.04 -6.81 -8.76
N SER A 32 -1.14 -6.28 -8.23
CA SER A 32 -1.33 -4.85 -7.98
C SER A 32 -1.69 -4.54 -6.53
N ALA A 33 -1.63 -5.55 -5.65
CA ALA A 33 -2.15 -5.46 -4.30
C ALA A 33 -1.11 -5.91 -3.28
N TRP A 34 -1.11 -5.27 -2.11
CA TRP A 34 -0.20 -5.52 -0.99
C TRP A 34 -0.97 -5.53 0.33
N LEU A 35 -0.55 -6.36 1.26
CA LEU A 35 -1.11 -6.49 2.60
C LEU A 35 -0.16 -5.91 3.63
N LEU A 36 -0.66 -4.99 4.45
CA LEU A 36 0.06 -4.39 5.58
C LEU A 36 -0.71 -4.66 6.86
N ARG A 37 -0.21 -5.59 7.70
CA ARG A 37 -0.93 -6.05 8.91
C ARG A 37 -0.74 -5.18 10.14
N GLU A 38 0.34 -4.43 10.18
CA GLU A 38 0.71 -3.58 11.31
C GLU A 38 1.35 -2.32 10.78
N THR A 39 0.75 -1.18 11.09
CA THR A 39 1.33 0.12 10.78
C THR A 39 1.13 1.08 11.95
N LYS A 40 2.17 1.87 12.22
CA LYS A 40 2.10 2.99 13.18
C LYS A 40 1.60 4.28 12.51
N LEU A 41 1.50 4.28 11.18
CA LEU A 41 1.01 5.42 10.41
C LEU A 41 -0.51 5.42 10.36
N THR A 42 -1.11 6.61 10.37
CA THR A 42 -2.51 6.75 9.97
C THR A 42 -2.66 6.47 8.48
N VAL A 43 -3.89 6.25 8.02
CA VAL A 43 -4.17 6.03 6.59
C VAL A 43 -3.76 7.24 5.75
N GLU A 44 -3.98 8.47 6.26
CA GLU A 44 -3.56 9.71 5.58
C GLU A 44 -2.03 9.82 5.49
N ALA A 45 -1.31 9.53 6.58
CA ALA A 45 0.14 9.58 6.60
C ALA A 45 0.75 8.51 5.68
N LEU A 46 0.18 7.31 5.66
CA LEU A 46 0.57 6.24 4.75
C LEU A 46 0.31 6.64 3.29
N ARG A 47 -0.85 7.21 2.99
CA ARG A 47 -1.19 7.70 1.65
C ARG A 47 -0.20 8.77 1.18
N ALA A 48 0.07 9.78 2.02
CA ALA A 48 0.99 10.86 1.69
C ALA A 48 2.42 10.35 1.41
N ASP A 49 2.85 9.32 2.14
CA ASP A 49 4.15 8.69 1.92
C ASP A 49 4.19 7.89 0.61
N LEU A 50 3.19 7.05 0.35
CA LEU A 50 3.14 6.20 -0.84
C LEU A 50 2.94 7.01 -2.14
N CYS A 51 2.16 8.10 -2.10
CA CYS A 51 1.92 8.96 -3.26
C CYS A 51 3.20 9.60 -3.83
N ARG A 52 4.29 9.69 -3.06
CA ARG A 52 5.60 10.17 -3.55
C ARG A 52 6.25 9.23 -4.56
N PHE A 53 5.80 7.98 -4.61
CA PHE A 53 6.35 6.94 -5.47
C PHE A 53 5.42 6.61 -6.65
N LEU A 54 4.24 7.24 -6.70
CA LEU A 54 3.23 7.00 -7.72
C LEU A 54 3.37 8.01 -8.86
N HIS A 55 3.15 7.56 -10.09
CA HIS A 55 2.97 8.46 -11.21
C HIS A 55 1.65 9.23 -11.01
N PRO A 56 1.52 10.49 -11.48
CA PRO A 56 0.27 11.24 -11.36
C PRO A 56 -0.97 10.58 -11.96
N SER A 57 -0.80 9.60 -12.85
CA SER A 57 -1.89 8.80 -13.43
C SER A 57 -2.17 7.50 -12.67
N ASP A 58 -1.37 7.15 -11.67
CA ASP A 58 -1.59 5.95 -10.88
C ASP A 58 -2.65 6.22 -9.81
N GLU A 59 -3.49 5.23 -9.57
CA GLU A 59 -4.49 5.27 -8.49
C GLU A 59 -3.99 4.49 -7.27
N LEU A 60 -4.30 4.99 -6.06
CA LEU A 60 -4.03 4.32 -4.79
C LEU A 60 -5.30 4.15 -3.97
N ILE A 61 -5.68 2.91 -3.75
CA ILE A 61 -6.78 2.52 -2.88
C ILE A 61 -6.19 1.87 -1.62
N ILE A 62 -6.64 2.33 -0.45
CA ILE A 62 -6.25 1.78 0.86
C ILE A 62 -7.55 1.35 1.53
N GLU A 63 -7.72 0.05 1.73
CA GLU A 63 -8.88 -0.52 2.42
C GLU A 63 -8.47 -1.13 3.75
N GLU A 64 -9.24 -0.83 4.80
CA GLU A 64 -9.07 -1.48 6.09
C GLU A 64 -9.91 -2.76 6.12
N VAL A 65 -9.24 -3.88 6.39
CA VAL A 65 -9.86 -5.20 6.49
C VAL A 65 -10.16 -5.48 7.95
N ALA A 66 -11.45 -5.63 8.26
CA ALA A 66 -11.89 -6.10 9.56
C ALA A 66 -11.28 -7.49 9.83
N GLN A 67 -10.71 -7.69 11.03
CA GLN A 67 -10.36 -9.05 11.45
C GLN A 67 -11.64 -9.87 11.56
N VAL A 68 -11.74 -10.93 10.76
CA VAL A 68 -12.70 -12.01 11.03
C VAL A 68 -12.11 -12.77 12.21
N ALA A 69 -12.83 -12.73 13.34
CA ALA A 69 -12.47 -13.39 14.59
C ALA A 69 -12.51 -14.92 14.46
#